data_AF-A0A1C0TWU3-F1
#
_entry.id   AF-A0A1C0TWU3-F1
#
_cell.length_a   1.000
_cell.length_b   1.000
_cell.length_c   1.000
_cell.angle_alpha   90.00
_cell.angle_beta   90.00
_cell.angle_gamma   90.00
#
_symmetry.space_group_name_H-M   'P 1'
#
loop_
_entity.id
_entity.type
_entity.pdbx_description
1 polymer ?
#
loop_
_entity_poly.entity_id
_entity_poly.type
_entity_poly.pdbx_seq_one_letter_code
_entity_poly.pdbx_strand_id
1 'polypeptide(L)'
;MEYFGLAPIPGYLEECDFNYAVEVVKTILWKDLAYGVELVKESVAIKNATYLVEQFFDENTKIYTNGNWANYHTIGSRSCNPLTNATFDAGVLFVGQKHAACIWVEDED
;
A
#
# COMPACT_ATOMS: atom_id res chain seq x y z
N MET A 1 -22.44 -6.52 10.08
CA MET A 1 -21.18 -7.05 9.52
C MET A 1 -20.24 -5.86 9.49
N GLU A 2 -19.25 -5.83 10.38
CA GLU A 2 -18.22 -4.78 10.32
C GLU A 2 -17.38 -5.03 9.08
N TYR A 3 -17.29 -4.02 8.22
CA TYR A 3 -16.44 -4.07 7.05
C TYR A 3 -14.98 -3.93 7.50
N PHE A 4 -14.06 -4.50 6.73
CA PHE A 4 -12.60 -4.46 6.95
C PHE A 4 -12.01 -3.03 6.85
N GLY A 5 -12.82 -1.97 6.90
CA GLY A 5 -12.43 -0.57 6.70
C GLY A 5 -12.34 -0.15 5.23
N LEU A 6 -12.12 -1.09 4.30
CA LEU A 6 -12.00 -0.81 2.87
C LEU A 6 -13.33 -0.97 2.11
N ALA A 7 -13.64 -0.02 1.24
CA ALA A 7 -14.79 -0.05 0.36
C ALA A 7 -14.62 -1.15 -0.71
N PRO A 8 -15.59 -2.06 -0.90
CA PRO A 8 -15.47 -3.17 -1.86
C PRO A 8 -15.79 -2.70 -3.29
N ILE A 9 -14.96 -1.83 -3.87
CA ILE A 9 -15.18 -1.24 -5.19
C ILE A 9 -14.49 -2.10 -6.27
N PRO A 10 -15.24 -2.74 -7.19
CA PRO A 10 -14.64 -3.56 -8.25
C PRO A 10 -13.72 -2.74 -9.16
N GLY A 11 -12.53 -3.28 -9.45
CA GLY A 11 -11.57 -2.67 -10.36
C GLY A 11 -10.68 -1.58 -9.75
N TYR A 12 -10.85 -1.25 -8.47
CA TYR A 12 -9.99 -0.26 -7.78
C TYR A 12 -8.70 -0.87 -7.24
N LEU A 13 -8.68 -2.20 -7.12
CA LEU A 13 -7.50 -2.97 -6.76
C LEU A 13 -6.86 -3.59 -8.01
N GLU A 14 -5.54 -3.51 -8.09
CA GLU A 14 -4.71 -4.10 -9.12
C GLU A 14 -3.78 -5.15 -8.49
N GLU A 15 -3.67 -6.32 -9.12
CA GLU A 15 -2.76 -7.39 -8.66
C GLU A 15 -1.30 -7.00 -8.92
N CYS A 16 -0.41 -7.23 -7.96
CA CYS A 16 0.99 -6.89 -8.06
C CYS A 16 1.91 -8.00 -7.53
N ASP A 17 3.20 -7.88 -7.82
CA ASP A 17 4.22 -8.81 -7.32
C ASP A 17 4.83 -8.35 -5.99
N PHE A 18 5.64 -9.23 -5.40
CA PHE A 18 6.33 -8.98 -4.14
C PHE A 18 7.18 -7.69 -4.17
N ASN A 19 7.95 -7.47 -5.24
CA ASN A 19 8.84 -6.31 -5.33
C ASN A 19 8.02 -5.02 -5.38
N TYR A 20 6.93 -5.03 -6.14
CA TYR A 20 6.03 -3.88 -6.21
C TYR A 20 5.34 -3.62 -4.88
N ALA A 21 4.90 -4.66 -4.18
CA ALA A 21 4.34 -4.54 -2.84
C ALA A 21 5.32 -3.89 -1.85
N VAL A 22 6.60 -4.27 -1.90
CA VAL A 22 7.67 -3.63 -1.13
C VAL A 22 7.82 -2.16 -1.49
N GLU A 23 7.75 -1.81 -2.78
CA GLU A 23 7.79 -0.41 -3.22
C GLU A 23 6.60 0.41 -2.71
N VAL A 24 5.38 -0.15 -2.72
CA VAL A 24 4.20 0.50 -2.13
C VAL A 24 4.42 0.74 -0.63
N VAL A 25 4.76 -0.32 0.12
CA VAL A 25 4.93 -0.23 1.57
C VAL A 25 6.09 0.71 1.93
N LYS A 26 7.18 0.71 1.16
CA LYS A 26 8.28 1.67 1.34
C LYS A 26 7.77 3.09 1.15
N THR A 27 6.99 3.34 0.09
CA THR A 27 6.49 4.67 -0.26
C THR A 27 5.66 5.25 0.89
N ILE A 28 4.69 4.49 1.41
CA ILE A 28 3.81 4.93 2.51
C ILE A 28 4.53 5.06 3.87
N LEU A 29 5.66 4.37 4.06
CA LEU A 29 6.48 4.49 5.27
C LEU A 29 7.48 5.65 5.18
N TRP A 30 8.02 5.92 3.99
CA TRP A 30 9.07 6.92 3.78
C TRP A 30 8.53 8.34 3.97
N LYS A 31 7.43 8.66 3.30
CA LYS A 31 6.87 10.01 3.24
C LYS A 31 5.36 9.95 3.39
N ASP A 32 4.79 11.03 3.92
CA ASP A 32 3.34 11.20 3.91
C ASP A 32 2.80 11.27 2.46
N LEU A 33 1.50 11.04 2.31
CA LEU A 33 0.85 10.99 1.00
C LEU A 33 0.45 12.39 0.51
N ALA A 34 0.11 13.29 1.43
CA ALA A 34 -0.44 14.61 1.14
C ALA A 34 0.62 15.58 0.59
N TYR A 35 1.74 15.73 1.29
CA TYR A 35 2.78 16.73 1.05
C TYR A 35 4.16 16.11 0.73
N GLY A 36 4.34 14.81 0.96
CA GLY A 36 5.60 14.12 0.73
C GLY A 36 6.68 14.49 1.75
N VAL A 37 6.31 14.91 2.96
CA VAL A 37 7.26 15.15 4.06
C VAL A 37 7.83 13.81 4.50
N GLU A 38 9.14 13.78 4.71
CA GLU A 38 9.82 12.58 5.20
C GLU A 38 9.35 12.23 6.63
N LEU A 39 8.79 11.04 6.78
CA LEU A 39 8.39 10.45 8.07
C LEU A 39 9.55 9.66 8.69
N VAL A 40 10.23 8.85 7.87
CA VAL A 40 11.45 8.12 8.23
C VAL A 40 12.43 8.15 7.07
N LYS A 41 13.72 7.90 7.31
CA LYS A 41 14.70 7.81 6.22
C LYS A 41 14.33 6.70 5.23
N GLU A 42 14.50 6.95 3.93
CA GLU A 42 14.20 5.97 2.86
C GLU A 42 14.85 4.60 3.11
N SER A 43 16.11 4.59 3.58
CA SER A 43 16.84 3.35 3.90
C SER A 43 16.20 2.53 5.03
N VAL A 44 15.53 3.18 5.98
CA VAL A 44 14.76 2.53 7.05
C VAL A 44 13.42 2.05 6.49
N ALA A 45 12.78 2.86 5.65
CA ALA A 45 11.51 2.51 5.01
C ALA A 45 11.64 1.25 4.16
N ILE A 46 12.66 1.13 3.29
CA ILE A 46 12.85 -0.06 2.45
C ILE A 46 13.10 -1.31 3.31
N LYS A 47 13.95 -1.21 4.34
CA LYS A 47 14.23 -2.33 5.24
C LYS A 47 12.95 -2.83 5.93
N ASN A 48 12.15 -1.91 6.45
CA ASN A 48 10.92 -2.25 7.16
C ASN A 48 9.84 -2.76 6.20
N ALA A 49 9.75 -2.18 5.00
CA ALA A 49 8.83 -2.62 3.96
C ALA A 49 9.12 -4.06 3.54
N THR A 50 10.37 -4.39 3.22
CA THR A 50 10.77 -5.75 2.90
C THR A 50 10.41 -6.71 4.03
N TYR A 51 10.78 -6.39 5.28
CA TYR A 51 10.46 -7.23 6.43
C TYR A 51 8.96 -7.49 6.59
N LEU A 52 8.13 -6.44 6.46
CA LEU A 52 6.68 -6.54 6.62
C LEU A 52 6.04 -7.38 5.50
N VAL A 53 6.41 -7.16 4.24
CA VAL A 53 5.88 -7.91 3.10
C VAL A 53 6.25 -9.38 3.21
N GLU A 54 7.48 -9.70 3.64
CA GLU A 54 7.93 -11.08 3.89
C GLU A 54 7.11 -11.81 4.96
N GLN A 55 6.49 -11.10 5.92
CA GLN A 55 5.68 -11.77 6.96
C GLN A 55 4.38 -12.35 6.42
N PHE A 56 3.86 -11.79 5.32
CA PHE A 56 2.54 -12.13 4.78
C PHE A 56 2.59 -12.81 3.42
N PHE A 57 3.76 -12.85 2.79
CA PHE A 57 3.95 -13.42 1.47
C PHE A 57 4.33 -14.91 1.53
N ASP A 58 3.63 -15.72 0.73
CA ASP A 58 4.02 -17.07 0.34
C ASP A 58 3.72 -17.32 -1.14
N GLU A 59 4.12 -18.48 -1.66
CA GLU A 59 3.94 -18.86 -3.07
C GLU A 59 2.48 -18.92 -3.56
N ASN A 60 1.51 -18.95 -2.64
CA ASN A 60 0.08 -19.00 -2.94
C ASN A 60 -0.64 -17.68 -2.61
N THR A 61 0.10 -16.65 -2.21
CA THR A 61 -0.45 -15.37 -1.81
C THR A 61 -0.58 -14.46 -3.03
N LYS A 62 -1.79 -13.95 -3.26
CA LYS A 62 -2.02 -12.87 -4.21
C LYS A 62 -1.91 -11.53 -3.51
N ILE A 63 -1.23 -10.58 -4.14
CA ILE A 63 -1.03 -9.24 -3.59
C ILE A 63 -1.78 -8.24 -4.44
N TYR A 64 -2.48 -7.31 -3.79
CA TYR A 64 -3.22 -6.25 -4.45
C TYR A 64 -2.84 -4.89 -3.88
N THR A 65 -2.87 -3.86 -4.70
CA THR A 65 -2.74 -2.46 -4.28
C THR A 65 -3.75 -1.59 -5.02
N ASN A 66 -3.94 -0.34 -4.60
CA ASN A 66 -4.94 0.56 -5.15
C ASN A 66 -4.39 1.57 -6.16
N GLY A 67 -3.20 1.39 -6.72
CA GLY A 67 -2.69 2.38 -7.67
C GLY A 67 -1.30 2.10 -8.20
N ASN A 68 -0.83 3.08 -8.98
CA ASN A 68 0.54 3.10 -9.48
C ASN A 68 1.41 3.94 -8.54
N TRP A 69 2.27 3.24 -7.81
CA TRP A 69 3.14 3.81 -6.79
C TRP A 69 4.55 4.10 -7.31
N ALA A 70 4.87 3.67 -8.53
CA ALA A 70 6.15 3.98 -9.13
C ALA A 70 6.25 5.49 -9.35
N ASN A 71 7.17 6.13 -8.63
CA ASN A 71 7.36 7.58 -8.61
C ASN A 71 6.20 8.37 -8.00
N TYR A 72 5.42 7.82 -7.06
CA TYR A 72 4.27 8.52 -6.45
C TYR A 72 4.58 9.94 -5.93
N HIS A 73 5.75 10.14 -5.31
CA HIS A 73 6.18 11.45 -4.80
C HIS A 73 6.80 12.37 -5.87
N THR A 74 6.82 11.97 -7.13
CA THR A 74 7.17 12.88 -8.24
C THR A 74 5.96 13.75 -8.58
N ILE A 75 6.20 14.98 -9.01
CA ILE A 75 5.12 15.92 -9.34
C ILE A 75 4.36 15.38 -10.56
N GLY A 76 3.04 15.23 -10.41
CA GLY A 76 2.12 14.85 -11.50
C GLY A 76 1.94 13.34 -11.71
N SER A 77 2.49 12.49 -10.84
CA SER A 77 2.39 11.01 -10.94
C SER A 77 1.53 10.36 -9.84
N ARG A 78 0.83 11.14 -9.01
CA ARG A 78 -0.08 10.60 -7.99
C ARG A 78 -1.29 9.96 -8.66
N SER A 79 -1.37 8.63 -8.60
CA SER A 79 -2.42 7.84 -9.22
C SER A 79 -2.81 6.69 -8.29
N CYS A 80 -3.81 6.91 -7.46
CA CYS A 80 -4.44 5.87 -6.65
C CYS A 80 -5.97 5.96 -6.74
N ASN A 81 -6.60 4.80 -6.61
CA ASN A 81 -8.04 4.62 -6.52
C ASN A 81 -8.41 4.57 -5.02
N PRO A 82 -9.18 5.53 -4.51
CA PRO A 82 -9.42 5.59 -3.08
C PRO A 82 -10.35 4.47 -2.62
N LEU A 83 -10.01 3.84 -1.49
CA LEU A 83 -10.80 2.75 -0.90
C LEU A 83 -11.28 3.06 0.52
N THR A 84 -10.93 4.21 1.08
CA THR A 84 -11.48 4.74 2.33
C THR A 84 -12.14 6.11 2.11
N ASN A 85 -12.57 6.77 3.19
CA ASN A 85 -13.10 8.14 3.13
C ASN A 85 -12.03 9.22 3.34
N ALA A 86 -10.76 8.82 3.53
CA ALA A 86 -9.66 9.77 3.74
C ALA A 86 -9.31 10.50 2.44
N THR A 87 -8.67 11.67 2.55
CA THR A 87 -8.19 12.43 1.39
C THR A 87 -7.19 11.62 0.57
N PHE A 88 -6.31 10.88 1.24
CA PHE A 88 -5.42 9.91 0.63
C PHE A 88 -5.47 8.59 1.38
N ASP A 89 -5.47 7.48 0.65
CA ASP A 89 -5.30 6.16 1.24
C ASP A 89 -4.50 5.25 0.32
N ALA A 90 -3.73 4.37 0.95
CA ALA A 90 -2.72 3.60 0.25
C ALA A 90 -2.42 2.31 0.99
N GLY A 91 -2.17 1.25 0.23
CA GLY A 91 -1.73 0.03 0.87
C GLY A 91 -1.58 -1.17 -0.03
N VAL A 92 -1.37 -2.29 0.64
CA VAL A 92 -1.30 -3.62 0.04
C VAL A 92 -2.22 -4.57 0.80
N LEU A 93 -2.90 -5.42 0.04
CA LEU A 93 -3.70 -6.53 0.53
C LEU A 93 -3.02 -7.83 0.14
N PHE A 94 -2.86 -8.73 1.10
CA PHE A 94 -2.35 -10.07 0.91
C PHE A 94 -3.52 -11.04 1.06
N VAL A 95 -3.78 -11.83 0.04
CA VAL A 95 -4.86 -12.83 0.03
C VAL A 95 -4.24 -14.20 -0.19
N GLY A 96 -4.03 -14.90 0.93
CA GLY A 96 -3.61 -16.30 0.93
C GLY A 96 -4.80 -17.26 1.06
N GLN A 97 -4.53 -18.57 1.02
CA GLN A 97 -5.58 -19.59 1.10
C GLN A 97 -6.27 -19.67 2.47
N LYS A 98 -5.56 -19.35 3.55
CA LYS A 98 -6.03 -19.52 4.94
C LYS A 98 -6.24 -18.19 5.66
N HIS A 99 -5.54 -17.15 5.25
CA HIS A 99 -5.51 -15.86 5.91
C HIS A 99 -5.44 -14.76 4.86
N ALA A 100 -6.02 -13.61 5.21
CA ALA A 100 -5.80 -12.36 4.50
C ALA A 100 -5.16 -11.37 5.48
N ALA A 101 -4.26 -10.53 4.97
CA ALA A 101 -3.59 -9.49 5.73
C ALA A 101 -3.60 -8.19 4.93
N CYS A 102 -3.40 -7.08 5.64
CA CYS A 102 -3.41 -5.76 5.02
C CYS A 102 -2.41 -4.85 5.72
N ILE A 103 -1.71 -4.07 4.92
CA ILE A 103 -0.96 -2.89 5.36
C ILE A 103 -1.61 -1.72 4.63
N TRP A 104 -2.36 -0.90 5.36
CA TRP A 104 -3.08 0.25 4.81
C TRP A 104 -2.85 1.46 5.69
N VAL A 105 -2.73 2.63 5.07
CA VAL A 105 -2.70 3.91 5.76
C VAL A 105 -3.75 4.82 5.17
N GLU A 106 -4.29 5.65 6.04
CA GLU A 106 -5.10 6.81 5.69
C GLU A 106 -4.28 8.06 6.03
N ASP A 107 -4.36 9.08 5.19
CA ASP A 107 -3.70 10.37 5.38
C ASP A 107 -4.65 11.50 4.97
N GLU A 108 -4.55 12.61 5.68
CA GLU A 108 -5.43 13.77 5.53
C GLU A 108 -4.58 15.04 5.37
N ASP A 109 -5.14 16.05 4.70
CA ASP A 109 -4.49 17.36 4.50
C ASP A 109 -4.13 18.08 5.81
#